data_AF-A0A7L3WIW4-F1
#
_entry.id   AF-A0A7L3WIW4-F1
#
_cell.length_a   1.000
_cell.length_b   1.000
_cell.length_c   1.000
_cell.angle_alpha   90.00
_cell.angle_beta   90.00
_cell.angle_gamma   90.00
#
_symmetry.space_group_name_H-M   'P 1'
#
loop_
_entity.id
_entity.type
_entity.pdbx_description
1 polymer ?
#
loop_
_entity_poly.entity_id
_entity_poly.type
_entity_poly.pdbx_seq_one_letter_code
_entity_poly.pdbx_strand_id
1 'polypeptide(L)'
;AEDLVANFFPKKLLELDGFLKEPILNIHDLTQIHSDMNLPVPDPILLTNSHDGLDGPNMKKRKLEDREETFQGTKVFVMPNGMLKSNQQLVDIIEKVKPEIRLLIEKCNTVKMWVQLLIPRIEDGNNFGVSIQEETVAELRTVESEAASYLDQISRYYITRAKLVSKIAKYPHV
;
A
#
# COMPACT_ATOMS: atom_id res chain seq x y z
N ALA A 1 -29.41 6.32 -13.56
CA ALA A 1 -28.98 4.95 -13.22
C ALA A 1 -29.04 4.05 -14.44
N GLU A 2 -30.16 3.98 -15.16
CA GLU A 2 -30.30 3.27 -16.44
C GLU A 2 -29.14 3.51 -17.43
N ASP A 3 -28.80 4.77 -17.71
CA ASP A 3 -27.63 5.15 -18.54
C ASP A 3 -26.30 4.57 -18.03
N LEU A 4 -26.12 4.39 -16.71
CA LEU A 4 -24.91 3.79 -16.17
C LEU A 4 -24.81 2.30 -16.55
N VAL A 5 -25.93 1.60 -16.54
CA VAL A 5 -26.02 0.17 -16.88
C VAL A 5 -25.99 -0.05 -18.39
N ALA A 6 -26.72 0.76 -19.16
CA ALA A 6 -26.86 0.61 -20.60
C ALA A 6 -25.64 1.11 -21.39
N ASN A 7 -25.04 2.24 -20.98
CA ASN A 7 -24.01 2.94 -21.76
C ASN A 7 -22.67 3.03 -21.02
N PHE A 8 -22.66 3.50 -19.76
CA PHE A 8 -21.42 3.80 -19.05
C PHE A 8 -20.59 2.53 -18.76
N PHE A 9 -21.14 1.52 -18.09
CA PHE A 9 -20.37 0.33 -17.72
C PHE A 9 -19.85 -0.47 -18.94
N PRO A 10 -20.64 -0.72 -20.01
CA PRO A 10 -20.12 -1.37 -21.22
C PRO A 10 -18.99 -0.57 -21.88
N LYS A 11 -19.13 0.76 -21.99
CA LYS A 11 -18.08 1.64 -22.51
C LYS A 11 -16.84 1.62 -21.60
N LYS A 12 -17.03 1.65 -20.28
CA LYS A 12 -15.94 1.71 -19.31
C LYS A 12 -15.16 0.40 -19.21
N LEU A 13 -15.81 -0.74 -19.43
CA LEU A 13 -15.14 -2.04 -19.56
C LEU A 13 -14.17 -2.04 -20.75
N LEU A 14 -14.56 -1.48 -21.89
CA LEU A 14 -13.68 -1.36 -23.07
C LEU A 14 -12.54 -0.34 -22.85
N GLU A 15 -12.80 0.77 -22.16
CA GLU A 15 -11.74 1.71 -21.74
C GLU A 15 -10.71 1.03 -20.82
N LEU A 16 -11.16 0.19 -19.88
CA LEU A 16 -10.28 -0.51 -18.94
C LEU A 16 -9.51 -1.67 -19.59
N ASP A 17 -10.11 -2.40 -20.54
CA ASP A 17 -9.41 -3.37 -21.40
C ASP A 17 -8.30 -2.69 -22.24
N GLY A 18 -8.55 -1.46 -22.72
CA GLY A 18 -7.53 -0.62 -23.34
C GLY A 18 -6.43 -0.19 -22.37
N PHE A 19 -6.81 0.28 -21.17
CA PHE A 19 -5.87 0.70 -20.12
C PHE A 19 -4.95 -0.43 -19.67
N LEU A 20 -5.48 -1.65 -19.51
CA LEU A 20 -4.70 -2.86 -19.19
C LEU A 20 -3.62 -3.20 -20.24
N LYS A 21 -3.67 -2.62 -21.45
CA LYS A 21 -2.68 -2.80 -22.53
C LYS A 21 -1.66 -1.66 -22.59
N GLU A 22 -1.74 -0.67 -21.70
CA GLU A 22 -0.70 0.35 -21.62
C GLU A 22 0.63 -0.22 -21.09
N PRO A 23 1.79 0.21 -21.63
CA PRO A 23 3.11 -0.22 -21.16
C PRO A 23 3.36 0.03 -19.66
N ILE A 24 2.68 1.03 -19.06
CA ILE A 24 2.82 1.36 -17.64
C ILE A 24 2.28 0.26 -16.69
N LEU A 25 1.38 -0.60 -17.18
CA LEU A 25 0.87 -1.76 -16.44
C LEU A 25 1.53 -3.09 -16.88
N ASN A 26 2.09 -3.14 -18.09
CA ASN A 26 2.68 -4.34 -18.68
C ASN A 26 4.18 -4.49 -18.31
N ILE A 27 4.43 -4.58 -17.00
CA ILE A 27 5.77 -4.76 -16.43
C ILE A 27 6.18 -6.22 -16.58
N HIS A 28 7.01 -6.52 -17.58
CA HIS A 28 7.50 -7.87 -17.85
C HIS A 28 8.74 -8.26 -17.01
N ASP A 29 9.44 -7.28 -16.44
CA ASP A 29 10.56 -7.48 -15.52
C ASP A 29 10.44 -6.53 -14.33
N LEU A 30 10.52 -7.07 -13.10
CA LEU A 30 10.43 -6.30 -11.86
C LEU A 30 11.63 -5.37 -11.64
N THR A 31 12.76 -5.55 -12.35
CA THR A 31 13.85 -4.55 -12.34
C THR A 31 13.39 -3.21 -12.91
N GLN A 32 12.42 -3.21 -13.83
CA GLN A 32 11.89 -1.99 -14.47
C GLN A 32 11.23 -1.04 -13.47
N ILE A 33 10.71 -1.56 -12.35
CA ILE A 33 10.13 -0.79 -11.25
C ILE A 33 11.02 -0.77 -9.99
N HIS A 34 12.33 -1.03 -10.14
CA HIS A 34 13.26 -0.87 -9.02
C HIS A 34 13.38 0.60 -8.61
N SER A 35 13.68 0.85 -7.34
CA SER A 35 13.82 2.19 -6.76
C SER A 35 14.98 2.16 -5.78
N ASP A 36 16.17 2.54 -6.25
CA ASP A 36 17.39 2.52 -5.46
C ASP A 36 17.23 3.23 -4.11
N MET A 37 17.84 2.64 -3.07
CA MET A 37 17.82 3.17 -1.71
C MET A 37 19.24 3.54 -1.30
N ASN A 38 19.78 4.58 -1.95
CA ASN A 38 21.16 5.06 -1.80
C ASN A 38 21.43 5.72 -0.42
N LEU A 39 21.36 4.90 0.63
CA LEU A 39 21.77 5.20 2.00
C LEU A 39 23.19 4.66 2.20
N PRO A 40 24.15 5.47 2.69
CA PRO A 40 25.51 4.97 2.90
C PRO A 40 25.56 4.02 4.09
N VAL A 41 26.23 2.88 3.89
CA VAL A 41 26.65 1.98 4.97
C VAL A 41 27.84 2.64 5.68
N PRO A 42 27.77 2.93 7.00
CA PRO A 42 28.93 3.37 7.75
C PRO A 42 29.95 2.25 7.88
N ASP A 43 31.24 2.60 7.85
CA ASP A 43 32.31 1.64 8.14
C ASP A 43 32.11 1.01 9.54
N PRO A 44 32.44 -0.29 9.71
CA PRO A 44 32.39 -0.94 11.00
C PRO A 44 33.33 -0.23 11.98
N ILE A 45 32.82 0.12 13.17
CA ILE A 45 33.64 0.74 14.22
C ILE A 45 34.64 -0.32 14.72
N LEU A 46 35.86 -0.24 14.21
CA LEU A 46 36.99 -1.04 14.67
C LEU A 46 37.37 -0.61 16.09
N LEU A 47 36.76 -1.25 17.09
CA LEU A 47 37.14 -1.12 18.49
C LEU A 47 38.54 -1.75 18.69
N THR A 48 39.57 -0.95 18.46
CA THR A 48 40.93 -1.30 18.87
C THR A 48 40.92 -1.49 20.39
N ASN A 49 41.38 -2.65 20.87
CA ASN A 49 41.55 -2.92 22.30
C ASN A 49 42.78 -2.18 22.88
N SER A 50 43.00 -0.94 22.45
CA SER A 50 43.96 0.02 22.98
C SER A 50 43.47 0.53 24.33
N HIS A 51 43.73 -0.26 25.38
CA HIS A 51 43.52 0.09 26.77
C HIS A 51 44.59 1.11 27.23
N ASP A 52 44.56 2.30 26.65
CA ASP A 52 45.16 3.50 27.26
C ASP A 52 44.03 4.25 27.96
N GLY A 53 44.04 4.22 29.30
CA GLY A 53 42.96 4.75 30.12
C GLY A 53 43.24 6.15 30.62
N LEU A 54 42.19 6.96 30.78
CA LEU A 54 42.11 8.06 31.75
C LEU A 54 40.63 8.31 32.13
N ASP A 55 40.32 8.00 33.38
CA ASP A 55 39.15 8.31 34.23
C ASP A 55 37.78 8.76 33.66
N GLY A 56 36.76 7.94 33.96
CA GLY A 56 35.32 8.27 33.90
C GLY A 56 34.47 7.27 34.71
N PRO A 57 33.46 7.67 35.51
CA PRO A 57 32.99 6.85 36.63
C PRO A 57 31.98 5.72 36.28
N ASN A 58 32.46 4.48 36.44
CA ASN A 58 31.75 3.28 36.94
C ASN A 58 30.21 3.28 37.06
N MET A 59 29.57 2.37 36.31
CA MET A 59 28.62 1.40 36.90
C MET A 59 29.07 -0.04 36.61
N LYS A 60 28.89 -0.95 37.57
CA LYS A 60 29.60 -2.25 37.66
C LYS A 60 28.72 -3.45 37.20
N LYS A 61 29.12 -4.40 36.33
CA LYS A 61 29.91 -4.24 35.07
C LYS A 61 29.40 -5.05 33.83
N ARG A 62 29.34 -6.39 33.69
CA ARG A 62 29.53 -7.62 34.52
C ARG A 62 30.00 -8.81 33.62
N LYS A 63 30.66 -9.85 34.18
CA LYS A 63 31.14 -11.13 33.53
C LYS A 63 30.07 -11.91 32.74
N LEU A 64 30.35 -12.84 31.80
CA LEU A 64 31.57 -13.33 31.12
C LEU A 64 31.13 -13.90 29.74
N GLU A 65 32.04 -13.89 28.76
CA GLU A 65 32.07 -14.63 27.48
C GLU A 65 30.86 -15.48 27.06
N ASP A 66 30.21 -15.07 25.97
CA ASP A 66 30.18 -15.88 24.75
C ASP A 66 30.64 -15.00 23.58
N ARG A 67 31.16 -15.57 22.49
CA ARG A 67 31.94 -14.85 21.46
C ARG A 67 31.23 -14.73 20.10
N GLU A 68 29.91 -14.57 20.12
CA GLU A 68 29.19 -14.02 18.96
C GLU A 68 29.53 -12.53 18.81
N GLU A 69 30.11 -12.15 17.66
CA GLU A 69 30.32 -10.74 17.29
C GLU A 69 28.97 -10.08 16.96
N THR A 70 28.22 -9.77 18.01
CA THR A 70 26.98 -9.01 17.95
C THR A 70 27.30 -7.57 17.57
N PHE A 71 27.40 -7.32 16.26
CA PHE A 71 27.48 -6.01 15.65
C PHE A 71 26.24 -5.17 16.02
N GLN A 72 26.26 -4.55 17.19
CA GLN A 72 25.31 -3.51 17.60
C GLN A 72 25.66 -2.22 16.86
N GLY A 73 25.48 -2.23 15.54
CA GLY A 73 25.81 -1.10 14.69
C GLY A 73 25.07 0.16 15.14
N THR A 74 25.81 1.27 15.23
CA THR A 74 25.30 2.53 15.78
C THR A 74 24.07 3.00 15.00
N LYS A 75 23.01 3.38 15.72
CA LYS A 75 21.79 3.90 15.11
C LYS A 75 22.06 5.22 14.42
N VAL A 76 22.12 5.20 13.09
CA VAL A 76 22.26 6.41 12.29
C VAL A 76 20.92 7.13 12.25
N PHE A 77 20.92 8.42 12.58
CA PHE A 77 19.73 9.29 12.52
C PHE A 77 19.82 10.34 11.40
N VAL A 78 20.87 10.28 10.59
CA VAL A 78 21.16 11.22 9.49
C VAL A 78 21.00 10.49 8.17
N MET A 79 20.22 11.06 7.24
CA MET A 79 20.26 10.67 5.82
C MET A 79 21.11 11.71 5.09
N PRO A 80 22.43 11.53 4.94
CA PRO A 80 23.32 12.55 4.37
C PRO A 80 23.02 12.86 2.90
N ASN A 81 22.43 11.91 2.18
CA ASN A 81 21.99 12.05 0.79
C ASN A 81 20.59 12.68 0.65
N GLY A 82 20.03 13.24 1.74
CA GLY A 82 18.70 13.85 1.77
C GLY A 82 17.56 12.86 2.01
N MET A 83 16.31 13.33 1.88
CA MET A 83 15.12 12.49 2.07
C MET A 83 14.93 11.50 0.93
N LEU A 84 14.87 10.20 1.24
CA LEU A 84 14.56 9.17 0.26
C LEU A 84 13.14 9.35 -0.30
N LYS A 85 13.02 9.47 -1.63
CA LYS A 85 11.75 9.65 -2.35
C LYS A 85 10.92 8.35 -2.40
N SER A 86 9.64 8.49 -2.74
CA SER A 86 8.80 7.37 -3.19
C SER A 86 9.34 6.74 -4.47
N ASN A 87 8.95 5.49 -4.76
CA ASN A 87 9.14 4.89 -6.07
C ASN A 87 8.21 5.62 -7.06
N GLN A 88 8.77 6.34 -8.04
CA GLN A 88 7.96 7.21 -8.89
C GLN A 88 7.05 6.42 -9.83
N GLN A 89 7.51 5.33 -10.43
CA GLN A 89 6.69 4.54 -11.37
C GLN A 89 5.48 3.91 -10.67
N LEU A 90 5.65 3.47 -9.42
CA LEU A 90 4.52 3.01 -8.61
C LEU A 90 3.58 4.17 -8.20
N VAL A 91 4.09 5.38 -8.01
CA VAL A 91 3.24 6.58 -7.84
C VAL A 91 2.43 6.83 -9.13
N ASP A 92 3.08 6.85 -10.30
CA ASP A 92 2.45 7.12 -11.60
C ASP A 92 1.34 6.10 -11.92
N ILE A 93 1.58 4.81 -11.62
CA ILE A 93 0.57 3.73 -11.72
C ILE A 93 -0.58 3.98 -10.74
N ILE A 94 -0.29 4.29 -9.47
CA ILE A 94 -1.30 4.58 -8.46
C ILE A 94 -2.13 5.80 -8.84
N GLU A 95 -1.56 6.83 -9.45
CA GLU A 95 -2.28 8.03 -9.88
C GLU A 95 -3.25 7.75 -11.05
N LYS A 96 -2.96 6.77 -11.92
CA LYS A 96 -3.92 6.28 -12.93
C LYS A 96 -4.99 5.35 -12.36
N VAL A 97 -4.64 4.41 -11.47
CA VAL A 97 -5.57 3.38 -10.96
C VAL A 97 -6.53 3.93 -9.88
N LYS A 98 -6.06 4.85 -9.03
CA LYS A 98 -6.84 5.41 -7.90
C LYS A 98 -8.11 6.20 -8.30
N PRO A 99 -8.17 7.01 -9.38
CA PRO A 99 -9.42 7.61 -9.82
C PRO A 99 -10.43 6.56 -10.32
N GLU A 100 -9.98 5.50 -10.98
CA GLU A 100 -10.86 4.45 -11.50
C GLU A 100 -11.54 3.65 -10.38
N ILE A 101 -10.81 3.32 -9.31
CA ILE A 101 -11.39 2.70 -8.11
C ILE A 101 -12.47 3.60 -7.47
N ARG A 102 -12.24 4.91 -7.39
CA ARG A 102 -13.22 5.87 -6.86
C ARG A 102 -14.45 6.00 -7.75
N LEU A 103 -14.25 6.01 -9.06
CA LEU A 103 -15.31 6.10 -10.06
C LEU A 103 -16.22 4.86 -10.01
N LEU A 104 -15.63 3.67 -9.83
CA LEU A 104 -16.37 2.42 -9.58
C LEU A 104 -17.25 2.54 -8.32
N ILE A 105 -16.66 2.92 -7.17
CA ILE A 105 -17.39 3.13 -5.91
C ILE A 105 -18.58 4.09 -6.09
N GLU A 106 -18.36 5.23 -6.75
CA GLU A 106 -19.39 6.24 -6.99
C GLU A 106 -20.54 5.70 -7.84
N LYS A 107 -20.24 5.01 -8.96
CA LYS A 107 -21.28 4.50 -9.87
C LYS A 107 -21.99 3.27 -9.31
N CYS A 108 -21.29 2.36 -8.63
CA CYS A 108 -21.91 1.25 -7.91
C CYS A 108 -22.86 1.74 -6.82
N ASN A 109 -22.45 2.71 -5.99
CA ASN A 109 -23.33 3.29 -4.97
C ASN A 109 -24.55 4.02 -5.59
N THR A 110 -24.37 4.67 -6.74
CA THR A 110 -25.47 5.30 -7.50
C THR A 110 -26.50 4.27 -7.99
N VAL A 111 -26.06 3.13 -8.52
CA VAL A 111 -26.97 2.05 -8.96
C VAL A 111 -27.60 1.33 -7.76
N LYS A 112 -26.83 1.07 -6.70
CA LYS A 112 -27.30 0.47 -5.43
C LYS A 112 -28.44 1.27 -4.84
N MET A 113 -28.28 2.58 -4.70
CA MET A 113 -29.34 3.45 -4.15
C MET A 113 -30.55 3.55 -5.09
N TRP A 114 -30.37 3.48 -6.41
CA TRP A 114 -31.50 3.40 -7.35
C TRP A 114 -32.29 2.10 -7.19
N VAL A 115 -31.64 0.94 -7.08
CA VAL A 115 -32.35 -0.34 -6.81
C VAL A 115 -33.02 -0.31 -5.45
N GLN A 116 -32.36 0.18 -4.40
CA GLN A 116 -32.95 0.32 -3.05
C GLN A 116 -34.21 1.21 -3.03
N LEU A 117 -34.26 2.28 -3.83
CA LEU A 117 -35.43 3.16 -3.96
C LEU A 117 -36.55 2.57 -4.82
N LEU A 118 -36.29 1.46 -5.53
CA LEU A 118 -37.28 0.69 -6.29
C LEU A 118 -37.81 -0.54 -5.53
N ILE A 119 -37.30 -0.83 -4.33
CA ILE A 119 -37.87 -1.88 -3.46
C ILE A 119 -39.25 -1.40 -2.96
N PRO A 120 -40.33 -2.19 -3.16
CA PRO A 120 -41.68 -1.81 -2.74
C PRO A 120 -41.84 -1.87 -1.22
N ARG A 121 -43.05 -1.54 -0.73
CA ARG A 121 -43.42 -1.85 0.66
C ARG A 121 -43.51 -3.37 0.84
N ILE A 122 -43.24 -3.83 2.07
CA ILE A 122 -43.38 -5.24 2.43
C ILE A 122 -44.86 -5.61 2.40
N GLU A 123 -45.20 -6.64 1.62
CA GLU A 123 -46.55 -7.19 1.46
C GLU A 123 -46.52 -8.72 1.64
N ASP A 124 -47.67 -9.32 1.98
CA ASP A 124 -47.77 -10.75 2.25
C ASP A 124 -47.99 -11.54 0.94
N GLY A 125 -46.88 -11.94 0.31
CA GLY A 125 -46.84 -12.63 -0.97
C GLY A 125 -46.10 -11.84 -2.06
N ASN A 126 -46.00 -12.43 -3.26
CA ASN A 126 -45.34 -11.84 -4.45
C ASN A 126 -43.86 -11.40 -4.30
N ASN A 127 -43.21 -11.74 -3.18
CA ASN A 127 -41.87 -11.24 -2.80
C ASN A 127 -40.68 -11.74 -3.65
N PHE A 128 -40.91 -12.54 -4.72
CA PHE A 128 -39.82 -13.02 -5.58
C PHE A 128 -39.05 -11.88 -6.27
N GLY A 129 -39.78 -10.88 -6.80
CA GLY A 129 -39.14 -9.70 -7.39
C GLY A 129 -38.30 -8.92 -6.38
N VAL A 130 -38.76 -8.86 -5.12
CA VAL A 130 -38.05 -8.21 -4.01
C VAL A 130 -36.76 -8.95 -3.68
N SER A 131 -36.77 -10.28 -3.58
CA SER A 131 -35.55 -11.04 -3.29
C SER A 131 -34.44 -10.86 -4.35
N ILE A 132 -34.81 -10.69 -5.63
CA ILE A 132 -33.84 -10.39 -6.70
C ILE A 132 -33.29 -8.95 -6.57
N GLN A 133 -34.11 -7.98 -6.14
CA GLN A 133 -33.64 -6.63 -5.83
C GLN A 133 -32.68 -6.62 -4.63
N GLU A 134 -32.99 -7.38 -3.57
CA GLU A 134 -32.15 -7.52 -2.37
C GLU A 134 -30.80 -8.18 -2.69
N GLU A 135 -30.78 -9.26 -3.48
CA GLU A 135 -29.57 -9.92 -3.96
C GLU A 135 -28.71 -8.96 -4.81
N THR A 136 -29.33 -8.21 -5.72
CA THR A 136 -28.66 -7.18 -6.54
C THR A 136 -28.03 -6.08 -5.66
N VAL A 137 -28.71 -5.65 -4.59
CA VAL A 137 -28.20 -4.66 -3.63
C VAL A 137 -27.07 -5.23 -2.76
N ALA A 138 -27.13 -6.51 -2.42
CA ALA A 138 -26.06 -7.20 -1.70
C ALA A 138 -24.78 -7.28 -2.55
N GLU A 139 -24.89 -7.66 -3.83
CA GLU A 139 -23.73 -7.76 -4.73
C GLU A 139 -23.10 -6.38 -5.00
N LEU A 140 -23.91 -5.35 -5.24
CA LEU A 140 -23.40 -3.96 -5.38
C LEU A 140 -22.68 -3.46 -4.13
N ARG A 141 -23.05 -3.95 -2.94
CA ARG A 141 -22.35 -3.67 -1.67
C ARG A 141 -21.04 -4.47 -1.55
N THR A 142 -20.96 -5.69 -2.07
CA THR A 142 -19.72 -6.47 -2.15
C THR A 142 -18.69 -5.71 -2.99
N VAL A 143 -19.05 -5.33 -4.22
CA VAL A 143 -18.17 -4.59 -5.16
C VAL A 143 -17.68 -3.27 -4.55
N GLU A 144 -18.56 -2.51 -3.90
CA GLU A 144 -18.19 -1.27 -3.18
C GLU A 144 -17.18 -1.52 -2.06
N SER A 145 -17.37 -2.58 -1.26
CA SER A 145 -16.49 -2.93 -0.15
C SER A 145 -15.11 -3.41 -0.62
N GLU A 146 -15.05 -4.21 -1.69
CA GLU A 146 -13.79 -4.66 -2.28
C GLU A 146 -13.03 -3.50 -2.92
N ALA A 147 -13.72 -2.65 -3.68
CA ALA A 147 -13.13 -1.45 -4.28
C ALA A 147 -12.57 -0.49 -3.21
N ALA A 148 -13.31 -0.27 -2.10
CA ALA A 148 -12.81 0.50 -0.97
C ALA A 148 -11.53 -0.11 -0.36
N SER A 149 -11.45 -1.45 -0.29
CA SER A 149 -10.26 -2.15 0.23
C SER A 149 -8.99 -1.85 -0.59
N TYR A 150 -9.08 -1.62 -1.90
CA TYR A 150 -7.92 -1.30 -2.73
C TYR A 150 -7.35 0.11 -2.44
N LEU A 151 -8.21 1.10 -2.10
CA LEU A 151 -7.76 2.41 -1.63
C LEU A 151 -6.98 2.30 -0.30
N ASP A 152 -7.42 1.36 0.53
CA ASP A 152 -6.78 1.02 1.80
C ASP A 152 -5.43 0.32 1.60
N GLN A 153 -5.33 -0.59 0.63
CA GLN A 153 -4.09 -1.25 0.22
C GLN A 153 -3.05 -0.27 -0.34
N ILE A 154 -3.46 0.69 -1.19
CA ILE A 154 -2.61 1.80 -1.65
C ILE A 154 -2.03 2.57 -0.46
N SER A 155 -2.84 2.84 0.57
CA SER A 155 -2.39 3.55 1.78
C SER A 155 -1.43 2.70 2.62
N ARG A 156 -1.69 1.38 2.74
CA ARG A 156 -0.84 0.40 3.44
C ARG A 156 0.52 0.22 2.77
N TYR A 157 0.61 0.33 1.43
CA TYR A 157 1.89 0.34 0.70
C TYR A 157 2.81 1.46 1.20
N TYR A 158 2.35 2.72 1.20
CA TYR A 158 3.18 3.86 1.61
C TYR A 158 3.62 3.74 3.09
N ILE A 159 2.71 3.35 3.98
CA ILE A 159 3.01 3.11 5.40
C ILE A 159 4.08 2.01 5.56
N THR A 160 4.00 0.95 4.77
CA THR A 160 4.93 -0.19 4.85
C THR A 160 6.31 0.19 4.29
N ARG A 161 6.38 0.85 3.12
CA ARG A 161 7.64 1.36 2.56
C ARG A 161 8.30 2.36 3.51
N ALA A 162 7.54 3.30 4.08
CA ALA A 162 8.07 4.27 5.05
C ALA A 162 8.64 3.59 6.31
N LYS A 163 8.00 2.53 6.82
CA LYS A 163 8.51 1.72 7.93
C LYS A 163 9.80 0.96 7.58
N LEU A 164 9.90 0.41 6.36
CA LEU A 164 11.11 -0.28 5.88
C LEU A 164 12.28 0.68 5.69
N VAL A 165 12.06 1.81 5.00
CA VAL A 165 13.06 2.89 4.86
C VAL A 165 13.53 3.41 6.22
N SER A 166 12.60 3.57 7.18
CA SER A 166 12.92 3.95 8.56
C SER A 166 13.67 2.88 9.36
N LYS A 167 13.74 1.62 8.90
CA LYS A 167 14.63 0.58 9.45
C LYS A 167 16.01 0.68 8.81
N ILE A 168 16.09 0.69 7.48
CA ILE A 168 17.37 0.73 6.75
C ILE A 168 18.17 1.98 7.14
N ALA A 169 17.54 3.15 7.23
CA ALA A 169 18.22 4.36 7.68
C ALA A 169 18.75 4.30 9.13
N LYS A 170 18.14 3.48 10.00
CA LYS A 170 18.58 3.30 11.41
C LYS A 170 19.60 2.17 11.57
N TYR A 171 19.55 1.17 10.69
CA TYR A 171 20.41 -0.02 10.72
C TYR A 171 21.00 -0.25 9.31
N PRO A 172 21.80 0.69 8.76
CA PRO A 172 22.30 0.62 7.39
C PRO A 172 23.34 -0.49 7.14
N HIS A 173 23.65 -1.28 8.16
CA HIS A 173 24.53 -2.46 8.13
C HIS A 173 23.74 -3.78 8.01
N VAL A 174 22.43 -3.71 7.70
CA VAL A 174 21.47 -4.83 7.59
C VAL A 174 20.67 -4.72 6.31
#